data_AF-A0A954L3K3-F1
#
_entry.id   AF-A0A954L3K3-F1
#
_cell.length_a   1.000
_cell.length_b   1.000
_cell.length_c   1.000
_cell.angle_alpha   90.00
_cell.angle_beta   90.00
_cell.angle_gamma   90.00
#
_symmetry.space_group_name_H-M   'P 1'
#
loop_
_entity.id
_entity.type
_entity.pdbx_description
1 polymer ?
#
loop_
_entity_poly.entity_id
_entity_poly.type
_entity_poly.pdbx_seq_one_letter_code
_entity_poly.pdbx_strand_id
1 'polypeptide(L)'
;MSGEQLIAVMHFAMAMLMIVIGWPLWANRIRPNWWYGFRTPATLRDDRIWYPVNHETGGWLMGTGLVTLPVVIATFALDLPVPHLALVNMAPFVTGLLLMVVRGFWRIHRLKQEFTAE
;
A
#
# COMPACT_ATOMS: atom_id res chain seq x y z
N MET A 1 1.22 4.76 -28.74
CA MET A 1 1.87 4.84 -27.42
C MET A 1 3.04 3.87 -27.43
N SER A 2 4.25 4.35 -27.14
CA SER A 2 5.44 3.47 -27.07
C SER A 2 5.37 2.54 -25.85
N GLY A 3 6.24 1.52 -25.80
CA GLY A 3 6.27 0.58 -24.67
C GLY A 3 6.63 1.28 -23.36
N GLU A 4 7.56 2.22 -23.40
CA GLU A 4 8.00 3.05 -22.28
C GLU A 4 6.83 3.90 -21.75
N GLN A 5 6.12 4.57 -22.66
CA GLN A 5 4.95 5.39 -22.32
C GLN A 5 3.85 4.55 -21.66
N LEU A 6 3.55 3.37 -22.20
CA LEU A 6 2.55 2.48 -21.63
C LEU A 6 2.90 2.07 -20.19
N ILE A 7 4.14 1.63 -19.97
CA ILE A 7 4.59 1.16 -18.65
C ILE A 7 4.64 2.31 -17.65
N ALA A 8 5.13 3.49 -18.05
CA ALA A 8 5.16 4.67 -17.19
C ALA A 8 3.75 5.09 -16.78
N VAL A 9 2.80 5.17 -17.72
CA VAL A 9 1.40 5.51 -17.43
C VAL A 9 0.77 4.50 -16.46
N MET A 10 1.00 3.21 -16.66
CA MET A 10 0.46 2.17 -15.77
C MET A 10 0.98 2.30 -14.34
N HIS A 11 2.28 2.48 -14.15
CA HIS A 11 2.87 2.59 -12.81
C HIS A 11 2.53 3.93 -12.14
N PHE A 12 2.46 5.02 -12.91
CA PHE A 12 1.99 6.31 -12.42
C PHE A 12 0.55 6.22 -11.91
N ALA A 13 -0.35 5.65 -12.73
CA ALA A 13 -1.75 5.46 -12.35
C ALA A 13 -1.90 4.57 -11.12
N MET A 14 -1.10 3.50 -11.02
CA MET A 14 -1.09 2.62 -9.85
C MET A 14 -0.61 3.35 -8.59
N ALA A 15 0.49 4.12 -8.68
CA ALA A 15 0.99 4.91 -7.56
C ALA A 15 -0.05 5.92 -7.05
N MET A 16 -0.71 6.63 -7.97
CA MET A 16 -1.80 7.54 -7.63
C MET A 16 -2.98 6.81 -6.99
N LEU A 17 -3.39 5.66 -7.55
CA LEU A 17 -4.45 4.83 -6.99
C LEU A 17 -4.13 4.45 -5.55
N MET A 18 -2.92 3.98 -5.25
CA MET A 18 -2.49 3.60 -3.90
C MET A 18 -2.60 4.76 -2.91
N ILE A 19 -2.21 5.97 -3.32
CA ILE A 19 -2.34 7.17 -2.48
C ILE A 19 -3.82 7.44 -2.18
N VAL A 20 -4.66 7.44 -3.20
CA VAL A 20 -6.09 7.75 -3.09
C VAL A 20 -6.82 6.73 -2.20
N ILE A 21 -6.54 5.43 -2.36
CA ILE A 21 -7.18 4.40 -1.54
C ILE A 21 -6.53 4.27 -0.15
N GLY A 22 -5.24 4.59 0.00
CA GLY A 22 -4.61 4.59 1.32
C GLY A 22 -5.21 5.65 2.25
N TRP A 23 -5.60 6.81 1.69
CA TRP A 23 -6.06 7.95 2.47
C TRP A 23 -7.29 7.68 3.37
N PRO A 24 -8.43 7.14 2.88
CA PRO A 24 -9.58 6.88 3.75
C PRO A 24 -9.29 5.91 4.90
N LEU A 25 -8.41 4.93 4.67
CA LEU A 25 -8.00 3.95 5.68
C LEU A 25 -7.10 4.63 6.73
N TRP A 26 -6.09 5.38 6.29
CA TRP A 26 -5.22 6.16 7.17
C TRP A 26 -6.00 7.17 8.01
N ALA A 27 -7.00 7.82 7.43
CA ALA A 27 -7.84 8.78 8.14
C ALA A 27 -8.92 8.14 9.05
N ASN A 28 -8.93 6.81 9.22
CA ASN A 28 -9.92 6.06 10.00
C ASN A 28 -11.39 6.35 9.60
N ARG A 29 -11.65 6.64 8.32
CA ARG A 29 -13.00 7.00 7.84
C ARG A 29 -13.84 5.81 7.41
N ILE A 30 -13.24 4.63 7.36
CA ILE A 30 -13.85 3.41 6.82
C ILE A 30 -14.17 2.47 7.99
N ARG A 31 -15.45 2.13 8.16
CA ARG A 31 -15.91 1.12 9.12
C ARG A 31 -15.56 -0.30 8.66
N PRO A 32 -15.51 -1.30 9.56
CA PRO A 32 -15.32 -2.69 9.20
C PRO A 32 -16.27 -3.14 8.09
N ASN A 33 -15.70 -3.71 7.04
CA ASN A 33 -16.44 -4.16 5.86
C ASN A 33 -15.70 -5.27 5.13
N TRP A 34 -16.42 -6.02 4.29
CA TRP A 34 -15.90 -7.21 3.63
C TRP A 34 -15.13 -6.93 2.33
N TRP A 35 -15.11 -5.70 1.82
CA TRP A 35 -14.62 -5.38 0.47
C TRP A 35 -13.38 -4.47 0.44
N TYR A 36 -13.05 -3.80 1.55
CA TYR A 36 -11.99 -2.80 1.59
C TYR A 36 -11.20 -2.81 2.89
N GLY A 37 -9.89 -2.53 2.81
CA GLY A 37 -8.97 -2.57 3.94
C GLY A 37 -8.29 -3.93 4.18
N PHE A 38 -7.52 -4.02 5.27
CA PHE A 38 -6.82 -5.22 5.73
C PHE A 38 -7.78 -6.14 6.48
N ARG A 39 -8.39 -7.06 5.74
CA ARG A 39 -9.53 -7.86 6.18
C ARG A 39 -9.09 -9.25 6.62
N THR A 40 -9.08 -9.43 7.93
CA THR A 40 -8.86 -10.72 8.59
C THR A 40 -10.03 -10.97 9.54
N PRO A 41 -10.28 -12.21 9.98
CA PRO A 41 -11.29 -12.47 11.00
C PRO A 41 -11.10 -11.65 12.28
N ALA A 42 -9.85 -11.26 12.61
CA ALA A 42 -9.55 -10.41 13.76
C ALA A 42 -9.97 -8.95 13.54
N THR A 43 -9.59 -8.37 12.39
CA THR A 43 -9.95 -6.97 12.09
C THR A 43 -11.44 -6.80 11.86
N LEU A 44 -12.14 -7.81 11.32
CA LEU A 44 -13.59 -7.71 11.05
C LEU A 44 -14.48 -7.86 12.28
N ARG A 45 -13.96 -8.43 13.38
CA ARG A 45 -14.75 -8.71 14.60
C ARG A 45 -14.60 -7.65 15.69
N ASP A 46 -13.55 -6.84 15.62
CA ASP A 46 -13.23 -5.88 16.68
C ASP A 46 -12.68 -4.56 16.10
N ASP A 47 -13.42 -3.48 16.31
CA ASP A 47 -13.06 -2.12 15.91
C ASP A 47 -11.71 -1.67 16.48
N ARG A 48 -11.35 -2.15 17.68
CA ARG A 48 -10.07 -1.85 18.34
C ARG A 48 -8.89 -2.48 17.61
N ILE A 49 -9.12 -3.51 16.79
CA ILE A 49 -8.11 -4.10 15.89
C ILE A 49 -8.25 -3.49 14.49
N TRP A 50 -9.48 -3.27 14.02
CA TRP A 50 -9.77 -2.73 12.69
C TRP A 50 -9.04 -1.41 12.42
N TYR A 51 -9.27 -0.39 13.25
CA TYR A 51 -8.80 0.96 12.98
C TYR A 51 -7.27 1.06 13.07
N PRO A 52 -6.57 0.54 14.10
CA PRO A 52 -5.10 0.63 14.14
C PRO A 52 -4.42 -0.09 12.97
N VAL A 53 -4.91 -1.27 12.59
CA VAL A 53 -4.33 -2.06 11.48
C VAL A 53 -4.60 -1.39 10.14
N ASN A 54 -5.82 -0.90 9.91
CA ASN A 54 -6.16 -0.20 8.66
C ASN A 54 -5.51 1.19 8.57
N HIS A 55 -5.33 1.89 9.69
CA HIS A 55 -4.56 3.13 9.72
C HIS A 55 -3.13 2.91 9.22
N GLU A 56 -2.43 1.90 9.76
CA GLU A 56 -1.09 1.53 9.29
C GLU A 56 -1.10 1.05 7.84
N THR A 57 -2.07 0.21 7.45
CA THR A 57 -2.22 -0.27 6.07
C THR A 57 -2.40 0.88 5.09
N GLY A 58 -3.25 1.86 5.41
CA GLY A 58 -3.46 3.06 4.61
C GLY A 58 -2.18 3.89 4.48
N GLY A 59 -1.44 4.06 5.58
CA GLY A 59 -0.13 4.72 5.57
C GLY A 59 0.89 4.02 4.67
N TRP A 60 0.95 2.69 4.68
CA TRP A 60 1.82 1.92 3.79
C TRP A 60 1.41 2.05 2.32
N LEU A 61 0.11 2.02 2.01
CA LEU A 61 -0.39 2.25 0.65
C LEU A 61 0.02 3.64 0.13
N MET A 62 -0.21 4.68 0.94
CA MET A 62 0.19 6.04 0.61
C MET A 62 1.70 6.18 0.45
N GLY A 63 2.50 5.67 1.40
CA GLY A 63 3.96 5.72 1.34
C GLY A 63 4.52 4.99 0.12
N THR A 64 3.97 3.82 -0.22
CA THR A 64 4.38 3.06 -1.41
C THR A 64 4.09 3.85 -2.68
N GLY A 65 2.90 4.45 -2.81
CA GLY A 65 2.57 5.31 -3.95
C GLY A 65 3.45 6.55 -4.03
N LEU A 66 3.68 7.23 -2.89
CA LEU A 66 4.53 8.44 -2.81
C LEU A 66 5.99 8.16 -3.16
N VAL A 67 6.51 6.96 -2.87
CA VAL A 67 7.85 6.54 -3.29
C VAL A 67 7.88 6.10 -4.75
N THR A 68 6.86 5.38 -5.22
CA THR A 68 6.80 4.88 -6.60
C THR A 68 6.66 6.02 -7.60
N LEU A 69 5.91 7.08 -7.27
CA LEU A 69 5.66 8.22 -8.16
C LEU A 69 6.95 8.91 -8.67
N PRO A 70 7.89 9.37 -7.81
CA PRO A 70 9.14 9.96 -8.27
C PRO A 70 10.04 8.95 -8.98
N VAL A 71 9.99 7.65 -8.64
CA VAL A 71 10.75 6.60 -9.33
C VAL A 71 10.27 6.45 -10.78
N VAL A 72 8.95 6.46 -11.01
CA VAL A 72 8.37 6.42 -12.37
C VAL A 72 8.75 7.67 -13.17
N ILE A 73 8.67 8.85 -12.55
CA ILE A 73 9.06 10.12 -13.21
C ILE A 73 10.54 10.09 -13.59
N ALA A 74 11.42 9.65 -12.68
CA ALA A 74 12.86 9.58 -12.91
C ALA A 74 13.23 8.56 -13.99
N THR A 75 12.69 7.34 -13.94
CA THR A 75 12.98 6.29 -14.93
C THR A 75 12.52 6.67 -16.34
N PHE A 76 11.38 7.36 -16.46
CA PHE A 76 10.91 7.89 -17.74
C PHE A 76 11.77 9.06 -18.23
N ALA A 77 12.13 10.01 -17.36
CA ALA A 77 12.98 11.16 -17.72
C ALA A 77 14.41 10.76 -18.14
N LEU A 78 14.91 9.63 -17.63
CA LEU A 78 16.20 9.05 -17.98
C LEU A 78 16.15 8.17 -19.24
N ASP A 79 14.99 8.05 -19.89
CA ASP A 79 14.78 7.23 -21.10
C ASP A 79 15.29 5.79 -20.96
N LEU A 80 15.02 5.17 -19.81
CA LEU A 80 15.49 3.82 -19.54
C LEU A 80 14.83 2.82 -20.51
N PRO A 81 15.59 1.83 -21.02
CA PRO A 81 15.02 0.76 -21.81
C PRO A 81 13.92 0.03 -21.05
N VAL A 82 12.86 -0.38 -21.76
CA VAL A 82 11.66 -1.06 -21.22
C VAL A 82 11.93 -2.06 -20.09
N PRO A 83 12.91 -3.00 -20.20
CA PRO A 83 13.16 -3.97 -19.14
C PRO A 83 13.61 -3.33 -17.81
N HIS A 84 14.46 -2.31 -17.88
CA HIS A 84 14.98 -1.62 -16.70
C HIS A 84 13.91 -0.71 -16.08
N LEU A 85 13.18 0.02 -16.92
CA LEU A 85 12.05 0.84 -16.48
C LEU A 85 11.02 0.00 -15.73
N ALA A 86 10.64 -1.16 -16.28
CA ALA A 86 9.69 -2.06 -15.63
C ALA A 86 10.20 -2.57 -14.28
N LEU A 87 11.43 -3.09 -14.23
CA LEU A 87 12.00 -3.67 -13.01
C LEU A 87 12.15 -2.62 -11.89
N VAL A 88 12.70 -1.44 -12.21
CA VAL A 88 12.94 -0.37 -11.23
C VAL A 88 11.62 0.18 -10.69
N ASN A 89 10.59 0.34 -11.53
CA ASN A 89 9.27 0.80 -11.09
C ASN A 89 8.50 -0.24 -10.28
N MET A 90 8.71 -1.54 -10.54
CA MET A 90 8.12 -2.62 -9.75
C MET A 90 8.71 -2.75 -8.35
N ALA A 91 10.01 -2.46 -8.18
CA ALA A 91 10.71 -2.66 -6.92
C ALA A 91 10.08 -1.96 -5.69
N PRO A 92 9.82 -0.63 -5.70
CA PRO A 92 9.18 0.03 -4.57
C PRO A 92 7.75 -0.45 -4.35
N PHE A 93 7.02 -0.75 -5.42
CA PHE A 93 5.65 -1.24 -5.36
C PHE A 93 5.56 -2.59 -4.65
N VAL A 94 6.32 -3.59 -5.11
CA VAL A 94 6.32 -4.94 -4.53
C VAL A 94 6.85 -4.90 -3.10
N THR A 95 7.95 -4.18 -2.86
CA THR A 95 8.54 -4.08 -1.52
C THR A 95 7.58 -3.44 -0.53
N GLY A 96 6.95 -2.32 -0.90
CA GLY A 96 5.99 -1.62 -0.05
C GLY A 96 4.77 -2.48 0.29
N LEU A 97 4.23 -3.21 -0.67
CA LEU A 97 3.09 -4.12 -0.44
C LEU A 97 3.46 -5.33 0.43
N LEU A 98 4.64 -5.93 0.23
CA LEU A 98 5.10 -7.04 1.07
C LEU A 98 5.30 -6.58 2.51
N LEU A 99 5.96 -5.43 2.71
CA LEU A 99 6.15 -4.84 4.04
C LEU A 99 4.81 -4.49 4.69
N MET A 100 3.86 -3.94 3.93
CA MET A 100 2.50 -3.67 4.40
C MET A 100 1.84 -4.94 4.95
N VAL A 101 1.90 -6.05 4.21
CA VAL A 101 1.27 -7.32 4.63
C VAL A 101 1.93 -7.87 5.89
N VAL A 102 3.26 -7.92 5.93
CA VAL A 102 4.03 -8.38 7.10
C VAL A 102 3.70 -7.51 8.32
N ARG A 103 3.69 -6.18 8.16
CA ARG A 103 3.39 -5.23 9.23
C ARG A 103 1.95 -5.32 9.70
N GLY A 104 0.99 -5.57 8.80
CA GLY A 104 -0.42 -5.78 9.14
C GLY A 104 -0.62 -6.99 10.04
N PHE A 105 -0.05 -8.14 9.69
CA PHE A 105 -0.12 -9.35 10.52
C PHE A 105 0.63 -9.18 11.85
N TRP A 106 1.82 -8.58 11.83
CA TRP A 106 2.56 -8.28 13.05
C TRP A 106 1.76 -7.36 13.99
N ARG A 107 1.09 -6.34 13.45
CA ARG A 107 0.27 -5.41 14.25
C ARG A 107 -0.93 -6.10 14.87
N ILE A 108 -1.61 -6.98 14.14
CA ILE A 108 -2.70 -7.81 14.69
C ILE A 108 -2.18 -8.69 15.83
N HIS A 109 -1.04 -9.36 15.64
CA HIS A 109 -0.45 -10.24 16.66
C HIS A 109 -0.15 -9.46 17.95
N ARG A 110 0.48 -8.29 17.82
CA ARG A 110 0.80 -7.42 18.95
C ARG A 110 -0.44 -6.94 19.71
N LEU A 111 -1.46 -6.45 18.99
CA LEU A 111 -2.70 -5.97 19.63
C LEU A 111 -3.44 -7.07 20.39
N LYS A 112 -3.45 -8.30 19.87
CA LYS A 112 -4.04 -9.44 20.58
C LYS A 112 -3.34 -9.75 21.90
N GLN A 113 -2.01 -9.60 21.96
CA GLN A 113 -1.24 -9.79 23.18
C GLN A 113 -1.54 -8.70 24.20
N GLU A 114 -1.61 -7.44 23.76
CA GLU A 114 -1.96 -6.29 24.59
C GLU A 114 -3.34 -6.49 25.26
N PHE A 115 -4.37 -6.93 24.53
CA PHE A 115 -5.71 -7.16 25.08
C PHE A 115 -5.88 -8.42 25.92
N THR A 116 -4.94 -9.37 25.87
CA THR A 116 -5.00 -10.57 26.74
C THR A 116 -4.35 -10.29 28.10
N ALA A 117 -3.54 -9.23 28.20
CA ALA A 117 -2.87 -8.82 29.43
C ALA A 117 -3.69 -7.84 30.28
N GLU A 118 -4.77 -7.28 29.72
CA GLU A 118 -5.78 -6.45 30.42
C GLU A 118 -6.84 -7.33 31.10
#